data_AF-A0A1J4X9Z2-F1
#
_entry.id   AF-A0A1J4X9Z2-F1
#
_cell.length_a   1.000
_cell.length_b   1.000
_cell.length_c   1.000
_cell.angle_alpha   90.00
_cell.angle_beta   90.00
_cell.angle_gamma   90.00
#
_symmetry.space_group_name_H-M   'P 1'
#
loop_
_entity.id
_entity.type
_entity.pdbx_description
1 polymer ?
#
loop_
_entity_poly.entity_id
_entity_poly.type
_entity_poly.pdbx_seq_one_letter_code
_entity_poly.pdbx_strand_id
1 'polypeptide(L)'
;MNNNHLRIRILILTTFLLFASCAQTQPPVPEPASELSASDLGILRVGFDIDDTILYSEDNFLQAAENHDEPGNLDYDWINTHDSVYSTLIPEMAELVHFFRAQGHTVYFITARPGNSGEVLARFLSQQLGFPIVAGGNLFFSPKENDPETGIRHTVKHRLIRDLGIRVFYGDSDTDIVAALVGGATPVRVVRDPKSLYAYSRNHFGDLVGTHSDGNPFTTEDYRKFILAGVGPYGETIYPLYKFDDPLPGFESDSIEGN
;
A
#
# COMPACT_ATOMS: atom_id res chain seq x y z
N MET A 1 8.40 32.92 -95.58
CA MET A 1 9.61 33.46 -94.92
C MET A 1 9.23 33.95 -93.53
N ASN A 2 10.10 33.68 -92.56
CA ASN A 2 9.95 33.76 -91.10
C ASN A 2 9.18 32.55 -90.52
N ASN A 3 9.69 31.34 -90.74
CA ASN A 3 10.73 30.63 -89.97
C ASN A 3 10.20 30.20 -88.60
N ASN A 4 10.10 28.89 -88.37
CA ASN A 4 10.98 28.25 -87.39
C ASN A 4 10.94 26.72 -87.52
N HIS A 5 12.11 26.15 -87.25
CA HIS A 5 12.55 24.85 -87.71
C HIS A 5 11.83 23.67 -87.04
N LEU A 6 11.18 22.91 -87.89
CA LEU A 6 11.07 21.46 -87.92
C LEU A 6 12.31 20.73 -87.33
N ARG A 7 12.14 19.96 -86.24
CA ARG A 7 12.14 18.47 -86.18
C ARG A 7 12.71 17.85 -84.88
N ILE A 8 11.97 16.83 -84.44
CA ILE A 8 12.38 15.58 -83.75
C ILE A 8 12.73 15.69 -82.26
N ARG A 9 11.87 15.12 -81.41
CA ARG A 9 12.23 14.16 -80.33
C ARG A 9 11.08 13.19 -80.02
N ILE A 10 11.32 11.92 -80.34
CA ILE A 10 11.04 10.67 -79.60
C ILE A 10 9.75 10.62 -78.75
N LEU A 11 8.83 9.75 -79.17
CA LEU A 11 7.68 9.27 -78.40
C LEU A 11 8.15 8.09 -77.50
N ILE A 12 8.16 8.29 -76.18
CA ILE A 12 8.22 7.18 -75.21
C ILE A 12 6.88 7.19 -74.47
N LEU A 13 6.12 6.11 -74.68
CA LEU A 13 4.87 5.84 -74.01
C LEU A 13 5.19 5.25 -72.64
N THR A 14 5.04 6.03 -71.58
CA THR A 14 5.16 5.55 -70.19
C THR A 14 3.79 5.59 -69.55
N THR A 15 3.18 4.42 -69.41
CA THR A 15 1.95 4.21 -68.64
C THR A 15 2.28 4.42 -67.16
N PHE A 16 1.83 5.53 -66.57
CA PHE A 16 1.83 5.70 -65.12
C PHE A 16 0.47 5.30 -64.56
N LEU A 17 0.46 4.24 -63.76
CA LEU A 17 -0.67 3.85 -62.91
C LEU A 17 -0.98 5.00 -61.94
N LEU A 18 -2.23 5.47 -61.97
CA LEU A 18 -2.80 6.34 -60.95
C LEU A 18 -3.04 5.53 -59.67
N PHE A 19 -2.12 5.63 -58.71
CA PHE A 19 -2.42 5.34 -57.32
C PHE A 19 -2.91 6.63 -56.65
N ALA A 20 -4.23 6.71 -56.42
CA ALA A 20 -4.80 7.67 -55.52
C ALA A 20 -4.28 7.36 -54.11
N SER A 21 -3.28 8.11 -53.65
CA SER A 21 -2.87 8.09 -52.25
C SER A 21 -3.90 8.87 -51.45
N CYS A 22 -4.86 8.16 -50.85
CA CYS A 22 -5.56 8.67 -49.69
C CYS A 22 -4.50 8.86 -48.60
N ALA A 23 -4.04 10.09 -48.39
CA ALA A 23 -3.28 10.46 -47.22
C ALA A 23 -4.22 10.29 -46.01
N GLN A 24 -4.14 9.12 -45.38
CA GLN A 24 -4.79 8.83 -44.13
C GLN A 24 -4.05 9.68 -43.08
N THR A 25 -4.63 10.81 -42.69
CA THR A 25 -4.13 11.61 -41.58
C THR A 25 -4.14 10.73 -40.36
N GLN A 26 -2.96 10.27 -39.91
CA GLN A 26 -2.86 9.63 -38.62
C GLN A 26 -3.41 10.61 -37.58
N PRO A 27 -4.28 10.17 -36.66
CA PRO A 27 -4.65 11.02 -35.53
C PRO A 27 -3.35 11.46 -34.83
N PRO A 28 -3.28 12.71 -34.34
CA PRO A 28 -2.09 13.17 -33.65
C PRO A 28 -1.75 12.18 -32.55
N VAL A 29 -0.50 11.69 -32.57
CA VAL A 29 0.04 10.92 -31.46
C VAL A 29 -0.16 11.78 -30.21
N PRO A 30 -0.88 11.30 -29.18
CA PRO A 30 -1.03 12.09 -27.97
C PRO A 30 0.39 12.37 -27.45
N GLU A 31 0.70 13.65 -27.23
CA GLU A 31 1.93 14.00 -26.51
C GLU A 31 1.95 13.18 -25.21
N PRO A 32 3.11 12.64 -24.81
CA PRO A 32 3.22 12.01 -23.51
C PRO A 32 2.71 13.03 -22.49
N ALA A 33 1.73 12.62 -21.68
CA ALA A 33 1.23 13.44 -20.60
C ALA A 33 2.44 14.01 -19.87
N SER A 34 2.56 15.34 -19.85
CA SER A 34 3.66 16.04 -19.21
C SER A 34 3.93 15.36 -17.87
N GLU A 35 5.13 14.84 -17.67
CA GLU A 35 5.52 14.24 -16.40
C GLU A 35 5.15 15.26 -15.31
N LEU A 36 4.15 14.91 -14.49
CA LEU A 36 3.75 15.71 -13.35
C LEU A 36 5.02 15.96 -12.56
N SER A 37 5.44 17.22 -12.48
CA SER A 37 6.59 17.57 -11.68
C SER A 37 6.23 17.29 -10.22
N ALA A 38 7.18 16.88 -9.39
CA ALA A 38 6.93 16.66 -7.95
C ALA A 38 6.32 17.91 -7.27
N SER A 39 6.50 19.11 -7.85
CA SER A 39 5.83 20.34 -7.43
C SER A 39 4.32 20.40 -7.71
N ASP A 40 3.79 19.62 -8.66
CA ASP A 40 2.37 19.63 -9.04
C ASP A 40 1.48 18.79 -8.11
N LEU A 41 2.05 17.84 -7.36
CA LEU A 41 1.33 17.04 -6.36
C LEU A 41 1.11 17.77 -5.03
N GLY A 42 1.83 18.88 -4.81
CA GLY A 42 1.86 19.59 -3.53
C GLY A 42 2.47 18.77 -2.39
N ILE A 43 2.62 19.40 -1.22
CA ILE A 43 3.06 18.70 -0.01
C ILE A 43 1.93 17.76 0.46
N LEU A 44 2.08 16.47 0.17
CA LEU A 44 1.22 15.43 0.73
C LEU A 44 1.35 15.31 2.24
N ARG A 45 0.25 14.92 2.87
CA ARG A 45 0.18 14.39 4.23
C ARG A 45 -0.08 12.89 4.11
N VAL A 46 0.86 12.08 4.58
CA VAL A 46 0.85 10.63 4.43
C VAL A 46 0.70 10.00 5.81
N GLY A 47 -0.19 9.01 5.93
CA GLY A 47 -0.37 8.27 7.17
C GLY A 47 0.05 6.81 7.03
N PHE A 48 0.52 6.24 8.13
CA PHE A 48 0.88 4.84 8.25
C PHE A 48 0.20 4.25 9.49
N ASP A 49 -0.36 3.05 9.38
CA ASP A 49 -0.53 2.19 10.55
C ASP A 49 0.83 1.76 11.11
N ILE A 50 0.84 1.15 12.29
CA ILE A 50 2.07 0.75 12.99
C ILE A 50 2.26 -0.75 12.96
N ASP A 51 1.31 -1.50 13.53
CA ASP A 51 1.39 -2.94 13.68
C ASP A 51 1.32 -3.59 12.29
N ASP A 52 2.30 -4.43 11.94
CA ASP A 52 2.45 -5.09 10.63
C ASP A 52 2.53 -4.18 9.40
N THR A 53 2.66 -2.88 9.64
CA THR A 53 2.79 -1.85 8.60
C THR A 53 4.13 -1.13 8.71
N ILE A 54 4.52 -0.73 9.93
CA ILE A 54 5.85 -0.13 10.21
C ILE A 54 6.68 -1.09 11.06
N LEU A 55 6.04 -1.86 11.94
CA LEU A 55 6.69 -2.77 12.87
C LEU A 55 6.19 -4.20 12.68
N TYR A 56 7.11 -5.15 12.57
CA TYR A 56 6.85 -6.53 12.98
C TYR A 56 6.70 -6.53 14.49
N SER A 57 5.48 -6.70 14.96
CA SER A 57 5.11 -6.53 16.38
C SER A 57 4.54 -7.79 17.02
N GLU A 58 4.33 -8.86 16.25
CA GLU A 58 3.76 -10.13 16.72
C GLU A 58 4.43 -10.65 17.99
N ASP A 59 5.76 -10.72 18.05
CA ASP A 59 6.50 -11.19 19.23
C ASP A 59 6.14 -10.38 20.49
N ASN A 60 5.89 -9.07 20.35
CA ASN A 60 5.47 -8.23 21.47
C ASN A 60 4.07 -8.63 21.96
N PHE A 61 3.15 -8.92 21.04
CA PHE A 61 1.80 -9.38 21.38
C PHE A 61 1.78 -10.79 21.96
N LEU A 62 2.60 -11.71 21.43
CA LEU A 62 2.73 -13.08 21.95
C LEU A 62 3.28 -13.07 23.37
N GLN A 63 4.34 -12.28 23.63
CA GLN A 63 4.92 -12.16 24.97
C GLN A 63 3.95 -11.53 25.96
N ALA A 64 3.15 -10.54 25.53
CA ALA A 64 2.08 -10.00 26.36
C ALA A 64 1.00 -11.05 26.68
N ALA A 65 0.70 -11.99 25.77
CA ALA A 65 -0.24 -13.06 26.08
C ALA A 65 0.33 -14.10 27.05
N GLU A 66 1.63 -14.44 26.92
CA GLU A 66 2.31 -15.42 27.78
C GLU A 66 2.52 -14.92 29.21
N ASN A 67 2.67 -13.61 29.39
CA ASN A 67 2.91 -12.99 30.71
C ASN A 67 1.62 -12.73 31.52
N HIS A 68 0.44 -13.15 31.04
CA HIS A 68 -0.85 -12.89 31.69
C HIS A 68 -1.54 -14.15 32.21
N ASP A 69 -2.08 -14.05 33.43
CA ASP A 69 -2.80 -15.14 34.11
C ASP A 69 -4.20 -15.42 33.51
N GLU A 70 -4.75 -14.52 32.70
CA GLU A 70 -6.09 -14.63 32.10
C GLU A 70 -6.04 -14.81 30.57
N PRO A 71 -6.41 -15.99 30.04
CA PRO A 71 -6.50 -16.23 28.60
C PRO A 71 -7.47 -15.25 27.92
N GLY A 72 -6.98 -14.49 26.95
CA GLY A 72 -7.79 -13.64 26.06
C GLY A 72 -7.85 -12.16 26.42
N ASN A 73 -7.14 -11.70 27.47
CA ASN A 73 -7.01 -10.28 27.79
C ASN A 73 -5.56 -9.81 27.61
N LEU A 74 -5.29 -9.09 26.52
CA LEU A 74 -3.97 -8.52 26.24
C LEU A 74 -3.75 -7.27 27.09
N ASP A 75 -2.62 -7.20 27.80
CA ASP A 75 -2.19 -6.00 28.50
C ASP A 75 -1.50 -5.02 27.55
N TYR A 76 -2.28 -4.03 27.13
CA TYR A 76 -1.78 -2.98 26.26
C TYR A 76 -0.85 -1.99 26.97
N ASP A 77 -0.89 -1.85 28.28
CA ASP A 77 0.08 -1.02 28.99
C ASP A 77 1.47 -1.68 28.95
N TRP A 78 1.51 -3.01 29.07
CA TRP A 78 2.73 -3.78 28.82
C TRP A 78 3.17 -3.70 27.35
N ILE A 79 2.30 -4.00 26.39
CA ILE A 79 2.63 -3.97 24.94
C ILE A 79 3.23 -2.62 24.54
N ASN A 80 2.58 -1.52 24.93
CA ASN A 80 3.00 -0.16 24.57
C ASN A 80 4.33 0.28 25.20
N THR A 81 4.90 -0.53 26.11
CA THR A 81 6.18 -0.24 26.77
C THR A 81 7.31 -1.19 26.37
N HIS A 82 7.03 -2.24 25.58
CA HIS A 82 7.98 -3.31 25.26
C HIS A 82 8.34 -3.45 23.77
N ASP A 83 7.86 -2.54 22.90
CA ASP A 83 8.23 -2.55 21.47
C ASP A 83 9.74 -2.52 21.24
N SER A 84 10.52 -1.82 22.08
CA SER A 84 11.98 -1.77 21.94
C SER A 84 12.70 -3.11 22.17
N VAL A 85 11.99 -4.09 22.71
CA VAL A 85 12.52 -5.43 23.01
C VAL A 85 12.00 -6.44 22.00
N TYR A 86 10.71 -6.36 21.65
CA TYR A 86 10.01 -7.41 20.91
C TYR A 86 9.41 -6.95 19.57
N SER A 87 9.68 -5.72 19.13
CA SER A 87 9.24 -5.26 17.81
C SER A 87 10.43 -4.86 16.96
N THR A 88 10.31 -5.13 15.65
CA THR A 88 11.36 -4.86 14.66
C THR A 88 10.80 -3.95 13.57
N LEU A 89 11.56 -2.93 13.19
CA LEU A 89 11.22 -2.04 12.09
C LEU A 89 11.20 -2.81 10.75
N ILE A 90 10.17 -2.61 9.94
CA ILE A 90 10.07 -3.13 8.58
C ILE A 90 10.93 -2.23 7.66
N PRO A 91 12.07 -2.72 7.12
CA PRO A 91 13.02 -1.86 6.41
C PRO A 91 12.44 -1.14 5.20
N GLU A 92 11.66 -1.83 4.37
CA GLU A 92 11.05 -1.30 3.14
C GLU A 92 10.08 -0.15 3.44
N MET A 93 9.40 -0.24 4.58
CA MET A 93 8.45 0.78 5.04
C MET A 93 9.17 1.96 5.68
N ALA A 94 10.29 1.73 6.35
CA ALA A 94 11.18 2.79 6.80
C ALA A 94 11.75 3.59 5.63
N GLU A 95 12.23 2.90 4.58
CA GLU A 95 12.69 3.54 3.34
C GLU A 95 11.59 4.40 2.71
N LEU A 96 10.35 3.91 2.66
CA LEU A 96 9.21 4.67 2.16
C LEU A 96 8.90 5.91 3.01
N VAL A 97 8.95 5.79 4.34
CA VAL A 97 8.81 6.94 5.26
C VAL A 97 9.92 7.98 4.98
N HIS A 98 11.17 7.54 4.83
CA HIS A 98 12.29 8.41 4.51
C HIS A 98 12.12 9.09 3.15
N PHE A 99 11.65 8.36 2.14
CA PHE A 99 11.35 8.90 0.83
C PHE A 99 10.35 10.05 0.93
N PHE A 100 9.21 9.84 1.58
CA PHE A 100 8.20 10.90 1.71
C PHE A 100 8.76 12.14 2.43
N ARG A 101 9.49 11.95 3.53
CA ARG A 101 10.08 13.06 4.28
C ARG A 101 11.15 13.81 3.50
N ALA A 102 12.00 13.10 2.75
CA ALA A 102 13.04 13.71 1.92
C ALA A 102 12.46 14.61 0.82
N GLN A 103 11.26 14.30 0.34
CA GLN A 103 10.51 15.12 -0.63
C GLN A 103 9.67 16.23 0.03
N GLY A 104 9.79 16.43 1.35
CA GLY A 104 9.09 17.49 2.07
C GLY A 104 7.65 17.16 2.44
N HIS A 105 7.20 15.92 2.26
CA HIS A 105 5.88 15.47 2.71
C HIS A 105 5.81 15.38 4.24
N THR A 106 4.60 15.54 4.79
CA THR A 106 4.35 15.35 6.22
C THR A 106 3.92 13.91 6.46
N VAL A 107 4.53 13.25 7.45
CA VAL A 107 4.27 11.84 7.79
C VAL A 107 3.60 11.74 9.16
N TYR A 108 2.55 10.92 9.24
CA TYR A 108 1.78 10.61 10.43
C TYR A 108 1.74 9.10 10.68
N PHE A 109 1.67 8.70 11.94
CA PHE A 109 1.51 7.32 12.38
C PHE A 109 0.23 7.20 13.20
N ILE A 110 -0.63 6.23 12.89
CA ILE A 110 -1.93 6.05 13.55
C ILE A 110 -2.15 4.57 13.88
N THR A 111 -2.04 4.21 15.16
CA THR A 111 -2.28 2.83 15.65
C THR A 111 -3.66 2.67 16.28
N ALA A 112 -4.19 1.44 16.24
CA ALA A 112 -5.42 1.06 16.95
C ALA A 112 -5.17 0.55 18.39
N ARG A 113 -3.92 0.54 18.87
CA ARG A 113 -3.61 0.18 20.26
C ARG A 113 -4.36 1.13 21.23
N PRO A 114 -5.03 0.61 22.27
CA PRO A 114 -5.50 1.41 23.40
C PRO A 114 -4.35 1.71 24.38
N GLY A 115 -4.60 2.59 25.35
CA GLY A 115 -3.69 2.85 26.46
C GLY A 115 -2.88 4.15 26.34
N ASN A 116 -2.10 4.42 27.39
CA ASN A 116 -1.63 5.78 27.71
C ASN A 116 -0.10 5.97 27.52
N SER A 117 0.59 5.02 26.90
CA SER A 117 2.06 4.97 26.84
C SER A 117 2.66 5.37 25.48
N GLY A 118 1.98 6.27 24.77
CA GLY A 118 2.41 6.69 23.43
C GLY A 118 3.82 7.27 23.36
N GLU A 119 4.33 7.82 24.46
CA GLU A 119 5.70 8.38 24.52
C GLU A 119 6.81 7.31 24.44
N VAL A 120 6.56 6.08 24.91
CA VAL A 120 7.56 5.00 24.81
C VAL A 120 7.66 4.51 23.37
N LEU A 121 6.52 4.26 22.73
CA LEU A 121 6.46 3.94 21.30
C LEU A 121 7.03 5.06 20.44
N ALA A 122 6.69 6.33 20.73
CA ALA A 122 7.23 7.50 20.03
C ALA A 122 8.75 7.54 20.10
N ARG A 123 9.33 7.29 21.29
CA ARG A 123 10.79 7.25 21.47
C ARG A 123 11.43 6.11 20.69
N PHE A 124 10.85 4.92 20.74
CA PHE A 124 11.34 3.76 20.00
C PHE A 124 11.34 4.04 18.49
N LEU A 125 10.21 4.48 17.93
CA LEU A 125 10.11 4.83 16.51
C LEU A 125 11.06 5.97 16.14
N SER A 126 11.24 6.97 17.02
CA SER A 126 12.19 8.06 16.77
C SER A 126 13.63 7.57 16.60
N GLN A 127 14.03 6.60 17.43
CA GLN A 127 15.36 5.98 17.36
C GLN A 127 15.52 5.15 16.09
N GLN A 128 14.51 4.33 15.76
CA GLN A 128 14.54 3.46 14.59
C GLN A 128 14.54 4.23 13.27
N LEU A 129 13.72 5.28 13.18
CA LEU A 129 13.56 6.09 11.97
C LEU A 129 14.50 7.31 11.92
N GLY A 130 15.28 7.59 12.97
CA GLY A 130 16.26 8.66 12.97
C GLY A 130 15.68 10.08 12.88
N PHE A 131 14.43 10.30 13.31
CA PHE A 131 13.83 11.64 13.40
C PHE A 131 12.78 11.72 14.52
N PRO A 132 12.44 12.93 15.01
CA PRO A 132 11.47 13.07 16.09
C PRO A 132 10.07 12.57 15.72
N ILE A 133 9.61 11.58 16.48
CA ILE A 133 8.21 11.15 16.55
C ILE A 133 7.70 11.50 17.94
N VAL A 134 6.53 12.13 17.98
CA VAL A 134 5.93 12.74 19.17
C VAL A 134 4.48 12.30 19.27
N ALA A 135 4.10 11.73 20.42
CA ALA A 135 2.71 11.36 20.69
C ALA A 135 1.82 12.62 20.69
N GLY A 136 0.70 12.56 19.97
CA GLY A 136 -0.17 13.71 19.73
C GLY A 136 0.36 14.75 18.73
N GLY A 137 1.61 14.61 18.27
CA GLY A 137 2.20 15.45 17.22
C GLY A 137 2.10 14.80 15.84
N ASN A 138 2.84 13.72 15.65
CA ASN A 138 2.83 12.90 14.43
C ASN A 138 2.60 11.41 14.70
N LEU A 139 2.42 11.01 15.96
CA LEU A 139 1.96 9.68 16.37
C LEU A 139 0.62 9.80 17.11
N PHE A 140 -0.39 9.05 16.68
CA PHE A 140 -1.71 9.07 17.27
C PHE A 140 -2.20 7.66 17.61
N PHE A 141 -2.85 7.54 18.76
CA PHE A 141 -3.55 6.34 19.22
C PHE A 141 -5.03 6.52 18.94
N SER A 142 -5.62 5.55 18.23
CA SER A 142 -6.99 5.58 17.73
C SER A 142 -7.67 4.24 18.00
N PRO A 143 -7.87 3.87 19.28
CA PRO A 143 -8.44 2.59 19.64
C PRO A 143 -9.82 2.43 19.03
N LYS A 144 -10.12 1.20 18.58
CA LYS A 144 -11.44 0.85 18.04
C LYS A 144 -12.54 1.11 19.08
N GLU A 145 -13.67 1.65 18.62
CA GLU A 145 -14.85 1.94 19.44
C GLU A 145 -15.94 0.89 19.23
N ASN A 146 -16.80 0.69 20.22
CA ASN A 146 -18.02 -0.10 20.04
C ASN A 146 -19.15 0.82 19.60
N ASP A 147 -19.89 0.41 18.57
CA ASP A 147 -21.13 1.07 18.21
C ASP A 147 -22.14 0.93 19.36
N PRO A 148 -22.73 2.04 19.86
CA PRO A 148 -23.56 2.01 21.06
C PRO A 148 -24.89 1.27 20.88
N GLU A 149 -25.37 1.11 19.64
CA GLU A 149 -26.66 0.46 19.35
C GLU A 149 -26.48 -1.04 19.08
N THR A 150 -25.48 -1.39 18.26
CA THR A 150 -25.23 -2.76 17.80
C THR A 150 -24.18 -3.49 18.63
N GLY A 151 -23.36 -2.76 19.41
CA GLY A 151 -22.21 -3.30 20.14
C GLY A 151 -21.03 -3.69 19.24
N ILE A 152 -21.12 -3.46 17.93
CA ILE A 152 -20.09 -3.88 16.97
C ILE A 152 -18.87 -2.98 17.09
N ARG A 153 -17.70 -3.60 17.31
CA ARG A 153 -16.41 -2.92 17.39
C ARG A 153 -15.94 -2.48 16.00
N HIS A 154 -15.60 -1.21 15.83
CA HIS A 154 -15.22 -0.62 14.55
C HIS A 154 -14.02 0.34 14.67
N THR A 155 -13.33 0.55 13.55
CA THR A 155 -12.21 1.50 13.46
C THR A 155 -12.68 2.95 13.47
N VAL A 156 -11.93 3.82 14.15
CA VAL A 156 -12.19 5.26 14.19
C VAL A 156 -11.03 6.10 13.63
N LYS A 157 -10.02 5.44 13.03
CA LYS A 157 -8.89 6.11 12.36
C LYS A 157 -9.34 7.09 11.28
N HIS A 158 -10.48 6.84 10.63
CA HIS A 158 -11.06 7.71 9.60
C HIS A 158 -11.25 9.16 10.10
N ARG A 159 -11.51 9.37 11.39
CA ARG A 159 -11.63 10.71 11.99
C ARG A 159 -10.29 11.45 11.92
N LEU A 160 -9.22 10.81 12.40
CA LEU A 160 -7.86 11.36 12.33
C LEU A 160 -7.38 11.53 10.89
N ILE A 161 -7.65 10.57 10.00
CA ILE A 161 -7.29 10.66 8.58
C ILE A 161 -7.87 11.94 7.96
N ARG A 162 -9.16 12.21 8.20
CA ARG A 162 -9.83 13.42 7.74
C ARG A 162 -9.30 14.68 8.42
N ASP A 163 -9.21 14.69 9.74
CA ASP A 163 -8.87 15.88 10.53
C ASP A 163 -7.42 16.32 10.30
N LEU A 164 -6.51 15.35 10.09
CA LEU A 164 -5.13 15.60 9.70
C LEU A 164 -4.98 15.89 8.21
N GLY A 165 -6.03 15.75 7.40
CA GLY A 165 -5.98 15.95 5.95
C GLY A 165 -5.03 14.99 5.24
N ILE A 166 -4.93 13.75 5.74
CA ILE A 166 -4.11 12.70 5.15
C ILE A 166 -4.67 12.37 3.76
N ARG A 167 -3.78 12.29 2.76
CA ARG A 167 -4.13 12.05 1.36
C ARG A 167 -3.87 10.63 0.92
N VAL A 168 -2.90 9.95 1.54
CA VAL A 168 -2.57 8.54 1.30
C VAL A 168 -2.39 7.88 2.66
N PHE A 169 -3.01 6.73 2.86
CA PHE A 169 -2.89 5.99 4.12
C PHE A 169 -2.47 4.54 3.84
N TYR A 170 -1.33 4.15 4.43
CA TYR A 170 -0.76 2.82 4.34
C TYR A 170 -1.20 2.00 5.57
N GLY A 171 -1.68 0.78 5.34
CA GLY A 171 -2.01 -0.14 6.42
C GLY A 171 -2.18 -1.56 5.91
N ASP A 172 -1.99 -2.54 6.78
CA ASP A 172 -2.07 -3.96 6.45
C ASP A 172 -3.51 -4.50 6.60
N SER A 173 -4.31 -3.91 7.49
CA SER A 173 -5.63 -4.44 7.85
C SER A 173 -6.78 -3.88 7.00
N ASP A 174 -7.87 -4.63 6.88
CA ASP A 174 -9.08 -4.16 6.18
C ASP A 174 -9.64 -2.89 6.82
N THR A 175 -9.50 -2.81 8.15
CA THR A 175 -9.92 -1.63 8.89
C THR A 175 -9.11 -0.39 8.52
N ASP A 176 -7.86 -0.51 8.07
CA ASP A 176 -7.07 0.64 7.59
C ASP A 176 -7.54 1.10 6.22
N ILE A 177 -7.83 0.15 5.33
CA ILE A 177 -8.34 0.46 3.99
C ILE A 177 -9.71 1.11 4.06
N VAL A 178 -10.63 0.55 4.85
CA VAL A 178 -11.94 1.14 5.10
C VAL A 178 -11.80 2.52 5.76
N ALA A 179 -10.91 2.67 6.74
CA ALA A 179 -10.70 3.95 7.40
C ALA A 179 -10.16 5.03 6.44
N ALA A 180 -9.26 4.67 5.53
CA ALA A 180 -8.73 5.56 4.51
C ALA A 180 -9.82 6.01 3.54
N LEU A 181 -10.60 5.06 3.00
CA LEU A 181 -11.71 5.34 2.10
C LEU A 181 -12.75 6.28 2.74
N VAL A 182 -13.20 5.95 3.96
CA VAL A 182 -14.16 6.77 4.71
C VAL A 182 -13.58 8.13 5.10
N GLY A 183 -12.28 8.18 5.40
CA GLY A 183 -11.54 9.40 5.72
C GLY A 183 -11.23 10.29 4.51
N GLY A 184 -11.50 9.82 3.28
CA GLY A 184 -11.23 10.55 2.04
C GLY A 184 -9.77 10.50 1.58
N ALA A 185 -8.99 9.53 2.08
CA ALA A 185 -7.62 9.27 1.64
C ALA A 185 -7.57 8.12 0.63
N THR A 186 -6.53 8.11 -0.20
CA THR A 186 -6.20 6.96 -1.05
C THR A 186 -5.65 5.82 -0.18
N PRO A 187 -6.32 4.66 -0.12
CA PRO A 187 -5.81 3.51 0.61
C PRO A 187 -4.64 2.84 -0.13
N VAL A 188 -3.63 2.41 0.63
CA VAL A 188 -2.58 1.53 0.15
C VAL A 188 -2.41 0.36 1.12
N ARG A 189 -2.65 -0.85 0.63
CA ARG A 189 -2.49 -2.08 1.40
C ARG A 189 -1.02 -2.45 1.52
N VAL A 190 -0.51 -2.53 2.73
CA VAL A 190 0.79 -3.18 2.98
C VAL A 190 0.56 -4.67 3.12
N VAL A 191 1.34 -5.47 2.39
CA VAL A 191 1.27 -6.93 2.49
C VAL A 191 1.88 -7.36 3.82
N ARG A 192 1.09 -7.99 4.70
CA ARG A 192 1.57 -8.52 5.98
C ARG A 192 2.62 -9.62 5.76
N ASP A 193 3.69 -9.60 6.57
CA ASP A 193 4.67 -10.69 6.59
C ASP A 193 4.00 -11.99 7.07
N PRO A 194 4.19 -13.13 6.38
CA PRO A 194 3.64 -14.42 6.77
C PRO A 194 4.02 -14.90 8.17
N LYS A 195 5.09 -14.36 8.76
CA LYS A 195 5.42 -14.59 10.17
C LYS A 195 4.29 -14.07 11.07
N SER A 196 3.75 -12.89 10.77
CA SER A 196 2.73 -12.19 11.57
C SER A 196 1.29 -12.73 11.45
N LEU A 197 1.14 -14.01 11.08
CA LEU A 197 -0.17 -14.62 10.80
C LEU A 197 -0.83 -15.25 12.04
N TYR A 198 -0.13 -15.40 13.17
CA TYR A 198 -0.66 -16.15 14.31
C TYR A 198 -1.33 -15.26 15.37
N ALA A 199 -0.82 -14.06 15.63
CA ALA A 199 -1.35 -13.19 16.70
C ALA A 199 -2.52 -12.28 16.28
N TYR A 200 -2.80 -12.11 14.99
CA TYR A 200 -3.74 -11.09 14.50
C TYR A 200 -5.04 -11.64 13.91
N SER A 201 -6.12 -10.87 14.06
CA SER A 201 -7.45 -11.22 13.56
C SER A 201 -7.45 -11.43 12.05
N ARG A 202 -8.22 -12.43 11.60
CA ARG A 202 -8.53 -12.68 10.19
C ARG A 202 -8.97 -11.37 9.53
N ASN A 203 -8.23 -10.90 8.52
CA ASN A 203 -8.72 -9.91 7.57
C ASN A 203 -9.08 -10.66 6.26
N HIS A 204 -9.60 -10.00 5.23
CA HIS A 204 -9.90 -10.62 3.93
C HIS A 204 -8.68 -11.32 3.31
N PHE A 205 -7.47 -10.98 3.76
CA PHE A 205 -6.20 -11.60 3.40
C PHE A 205 -5.57 -12.44 4.53
N GLY A 206 -6.20 -12.53 5.70
CA GLY A 206 -5.50 -12.74 6.97
C GLY A 206 -5.74 -14.12 7.56
N ASP A 207 -6.42 -15.00 6.82
CA ASP A 207 -6.48 -16.41 7.15
C ASP A 207 -6.27 -17.25 5.89
N LEU A 208 -5.06 -17.13 5.31
CA LEU A 208 -4.61 -17.95 4.17
C LEU A 208 -4.41 -19.42 4.55
N VAL A 209 -4.56 -19.76 5.83
CA VAL A 209 -4.33 -21.09 6.41
C VAL A 209 -5.66 -21.77 6.78
N GLY A 210 -6.72 -20.99 6.99
CA GLY A 210 -8.04 -21.45 7.41
C GLY A 210 -8.97 -21.87 6.27
N THR A 211 -10.10 -22.47 6.65
CA THR A 211 -11.16 -22.87 5.71
C THR A 211 -11.99 -21.67 5.27
N HIS A 212 -12.39 -21.66 4.00
CA HIS A 212 -13.30 -20.64 3.45
C HIS A 212 -14.51 -20.38 4.35
N SER A 213 -14.78 -19.10 4.61
CA SER A 213 -15.96 -18.66 5.36
C SER A 213 -16.42 -17.28 4.89
N ASP A 214 -17.62 -16.85 5.29
CA ASP A 214 -18.13 -15.52 4.95
C ASP A 214 -17.23 -14.37 5.44
N GLY A 215 -16.43 -14.60 6.49
CA GLY A 215 -15.46 -13.63 7.01
C GLY A 215 -14.05 -13.76 6.42
N ASN A 216 -13.80 -14.80 5.62
CA ASN A 216 -12.55 -15.05 4.90
C ASN A 216 -12.88 -15.72 3.55
N PRO A 217 -13.39 -14.94 2.57
CA PRO A 217 -13.91 -15.51 1.35
C PRO A 217 -12.81 -15.89 0.34
N PHE A 218 -11.57 -15.39 0.50
CA PHE A 218 -10.49 -15.57 -0.46
C PHE A 218 -9.56 -16.73 -0.08
N THR A 219 -9.17 -17.53 -1.07
CA THR A 219 -8.08 -18.51 -0.90
C THR A 219 -6.71 -17.82 -0.88
N THR A 220 -5.69 -18.58 -0.48
CA THR A 220 -4.28 -18.35 -0.85
C THR A 220 -4.08 -18.09 -2.34
N GLU A 221 -4.76 -18.82 -3.23
CA GLU A 221 -4.60 -18.63 -4.67
C GLU A 221 -5.16 -17.28 -5.13
N ASP A 222 -6.31 -16.87 -4.58
CA ASP A 222 -6.91 -15.55 -4.83
C ASP A 222 -6.03 -14.44 -4.28
N TYR A 223 -5.43 -14.64 -3.11
CA TYR A 223 -4.47 -13.70 -2.55
C TYR A 223 -3.28 -13.47 -3.46
N ARG A 224 -2.69 -14.55 -4.01
CA ARG A 224 -1.62 -14.44 -5.00
C ARG A 224 -2.06 -13.65 -6.24
N LYS A 225 -3.29 -13.85 -6.72
CA LYS A 225 -3.83 -13.08 -7.84
C LYS A 225 -3.94 -11.59 -7.52
N PHE A 226 -4.42 -11.23 -6.31
CA PHE A 226 -4.47 -9.83 -5.89
C PHE A 226 -3.09 -9.19 -5.82
N ILE A 227 -2.12 -9.86 -5.18
CA ILE A 227 -0.73 -9.38 -5.11
C ILE A 227 -0.18 -9.16 -6.52
N LEU A 228 -0.25 -10.17 -7.39
CA LEU A 228 0.25 -10.09 -8.78
C LEU A 228 -0.44 -9.00 -9.61
N ALA A 229 -1.73 -8.74 -9.35
CA ALA A 229 -2.46 -7.65 -9.98
C ALA A 229 -2.14 -6.27 -9.40
N GLY A 230 -1.51 -6.20 -8.22
CA GLY A 230 -1.22 -4.95 -7.51
C GLY A 230 -2.46 -4.24 -6.94
N VAL A 231 -3.59 -4.95 -6.86
CA VAL A 231 -4.89 -4.39 -6.46
C VAL A 231 -5.56 -5.33 -5.46
N GLY A 232 -6.05 -4.78 -4.35
CA GLY A 232 -6.74 -5.52 -3.28
C GLY A 232 -8.24 -5.68 -3.52
N PRO A 233 -8.97 -6.28 -2.55
CA PRO A 233 -10.35 -6.70 -2.74
C PRO A 233 -11.33 -5.52 -2.65
N TYR A 234 -10.89 -4.38 -2.11
CA TYR A 234 -11.63 -3.14 -2.09
C TYR A 234 -11.22 -2.20 -3.25
N GLY A 235 -10.40 -2.69 -4.19
CA GLY A 235 -9.84 -1.91 -5.28
C GLY A 235 -8.67 -1.01 -4.86
N GLU A 236 -8.13 -1.18 -3.65
CA GLU A 236 -6.98 -0.45 -3.16
C GLU A 236 -5.68 -0.89 -3.85
N THR A 237 -4.70 0.01 -3.93
CA THR A 237 -3.35 -0.36 -4.40
C THR A 237 -2.67 -1.24 -3.35
N ILE A 238 -1.91 -2.24 -3.80
CA ILE A 238 -1.05 -3.05 -2.93
C ILE A 238 0.39 -2.53 -3.00
N TYR A 239 0.99 -2.31 -1.84
CA TYR A 239 2.42 -2.08 -1.66
C TYR A 239 3.11 -3.40 -1.26
N PRO A 240 3.94 -3.98 -2.13
CA PRO A 240 4.62 -5.23 -1.84
C PRO A 240 5.83 -5.00 -0.91
N LEU A 241 5.93 -5.77 0.18
CA LEU A 241 7.13 -5.80 1.03
C LEU A 241 8.23 -6.71 0.45
N TYR A 242 7.85 -7.72 -0.34
CA TYR A 242 8.79 -8.63 -1.00
C TYR A 242 8.82 -8.37 -2.51
N LYS A 243 9.95 -8.65 -3.16
CA LYS A 243 9.98 -8.64 -4.62
C LYS A 243 9.11 -9.79 -5.11
N PHE A 244 8.36 -9.57 -6.19
CA PHE A 244 7.47 -10.58 -6.78
C PHE A 244 8.19 -11.89 -7.15
N ASP A 245 9.50 -11.84 -7.33
CA ASP A 245 10.36 -12.97 -7.67
C ASP A 245 10.89 -13.73 -6.44
N ASP A 246 10.70 -13.20 -5.23
CA ASP A 246 11.05 -13.90 -4.00
C ASP A 246 9.96 -14.95 -3.69
N PRO A 247 10.32 -16.18 -3.29
CA PRO A 247 9.34 -17.15 -2.82
C PRO A 247 8.57 -16.53 -1.66
N LEU A 248 7.24 -16.44 -1.79
CA LEU A 248 6.37 -15.91 -0.74
C LEU A 248 6.67 -16.68 0.56
N PRO A 249 7.04 -16.01 1.67
CA PRO A 249 7.39 -16.70 2.90
C PRO A 249 6.22 -17.60 3.36
N GLY A 250 6.51 -18.82 3.79
CA GLY A 250 5.47 -19.79 4.20
C GLY A 250 4.74 -20.49 3.05
N PHE A 251 5.06 -20.18 1.80
CA PHE A 251 4.57 -20.87 0.62
C PHE A 251 5.75 -21.45 -0.16
N GLU A 252 6.32 -22.55 0.34
CA GLU A 252 7.22 -23.34 -0.49
C GLU A 252 6.47 -23.72 -1.77
N SER A 253 7.10 -23.48 -2.92
CA SER A 253 6.65 -24.10 -4.15
C SER A 253 6.77 -25.60 -3.92
N ASP A 254 5.66 -26.29 -3.72
CA ASP A 254 5.63 -27.73 -3.96
C ASP A 254 6.28 -27.90 -5.33
N SER A 255 7.45 -28.53 -5.31
CA SER A 255 8.19 -28.88 -6.50
C SER A 255 7.20 -29.55 -7.43
N ILE A 256 6.95 -28.91 -8.57
CA ILE A 256 6.49 -29.62 -9.76
C ILE A 256 7.64 -30.57 -10.09
N GLU A 257 7.66 -31.73 -9.43
CA GLU A 257 8.34 -32.90 -9.96
C GLU A 257 7.61 -33.24 -11.24
N GLY A 258 8.19 -32.77 -12.34
CA GLY A 258 7.79 -33.17 -13.67
C GLY A 258 8.15 -34.64 -13.91
N ASN A 259 7.19 -35.33 -14.53
CA ASN A 259 7.30 -36.58 -15.31
C ASN A 259 7.87 -37.83 -14.64
#